data_AF-A0A832MME9-F1
#
_entry.id   AF-A0A832MME9-F1
#
_cell.length_a   1.000
_cell.length_b   1.000
_cell.length_c   1.000
_cell.angle_alpha   90.00
_cell.angle_beta   90.00
_cell.angle_gamma   90.00
#
_symmetry.space_group_name_H-M   'P 1'
#
loop_
_entity.id
_entity.type
_entity.pdbx_description
1 polymer ?
#
loop_
_entity_poly.entity_id
_entity_poly.type
_entity_poly.pdbx_seq_one_letter_code
_entity_poly.pdbx_strand_id
1 'polypeptide(L)'
;MLNDIRIALIHYPVLGKDGKIVSSAVTNLDVHDIARTARSYGIRKYYIVTNLPAQQEVVKTVLNYWVEGAGREYNISRTEALKLVELKPYIEDVLDAIKQDTGKEPLLFFTSAKKRPNSISYKEGAEIIRKTERPVLILFGTSWGMPQELVDMCHYVLEPVREKSDYNHLSVRAAAAIIIDRLIGEEV
;
A
#
# COMPACT_ATOMS: atom_id res chain seq x y z
N MET A 1 -6.30 -0.27 20.30
CA MET A 1 -5.18 0.46 19.68
C MET A 1 -4.88 -0.21 18.35
N LEU A 2 -4.68 0.57 17.29
CA LEU A 2 -4.28 0.04 15.99
C LEU A 2 -2.80 -0.30 16.07
N ASN A 3 -2.48 -1.58 16.21
CA ASN A 3 -1.19 -1.96 16.81
C ASN A 3 -0.01 -1.96 15.84
N ASP A 4 -0.21 -2.19 14.53
CA ASP A 4 0.82 -2.00 13.49
C ASP A 4 0.19 -2.17 12.09
N ILE A 5 -0.16 -1.06 11.43
CA ILE A 5 -0.71 -1.08 10.06
C ILE A 5 0.33 -0.53 9.11
N ARG A 6 0.57 -1.27 8.03
CA ARG A 6 1.49 -0.95 6.94
C ARG A 6 0.78 -1.09 5.62
N ILE A 7 1.29 -0.41 4.60
CA ILE A 7 0.73 -0.46 3.25
C ILE A 7 1.83 -0.70 2.22
N ALA A 8 1.50 -1.33 1.10
CA ALA A 8 2.42 -1.52 -0.01
C ALA A 8 1.77 -1.15 -1.34
N LEU A 9 2.46 -0.32 -2.14
CA LEU A 9 2.11 -0.05 -3.53
C LEU A 9 2.93 -0.95 -4.45
N ILE A 10 2.26 -1.91 -5.07
CA ILE A 10 2.86 -2.97 -5.87
C ILE A 10 3.00 -2.50 -7.32
N HIS A 11 4.25 -2.48 -7.80
CA HIS A 11 4.59 -2.27 -9.20
C HIS A 11 5.09 -3.55 -9.87
N TYR A 12 5.46 -4.56 -9.08
CA TYR A 12 5.71 -5.92 -9.53
C TYR A 12 5.39 -6.92 -8.40
N PRO A 13 4.72 -8.05 -8.69
CA PRO A 13 4.07 -8.37 -9.96
C PRO A 13 2.72 -7.64 -10.09
N VAL A 14 2.45 -7.05 -11.27
CA VAL A 14 1.13 -6.48 -11.61
C VAL A 14 0.69 -6.93 -13.00
N LEU A 15 -0.59 -6.81 -13.30
CA LEU A 15 -1.15 -7.18 -14.59
C LEU A 15 -0.95 -6.08 -15.63
N GLY A 16 -0.57 -6.48 -16.84
CA GLY A 16 -0.64 -5.68 -18.05
C GLY A 16 -2.01 -5.73 -18.70
N LYS A 17 -2.22 -4.94 -19.77
CA LYS A 17 -3.49 -4.91 -20.52
C LYS A 17 -3.89 -6.28 -21.07
N ASP A 18 -2.91 -7.11 -21.40
CA ASP A 18 -3.09 -8.46 -21.92
C ASP A 18 -3.21 -9.52 -20.81
N GLY A 19 -3.28 -9.11 -19.54
CA GLY A 19 -3.40 -9.99 -18.38
C GLY A 19 -2.10 -10.71 -18.02
N LYS A 20 -0.97 -10.40 -18.65
CA LYS A 20 0.34 -10.95 -18.27
C LYS A 20 0.93 -10.18 -17.10
N ILE A 21 1.81 -10.84 -16.35
CA ILE A 21 2.60 -10.19 -15.32
C ILE A 21 3.62 -9.25 -15.98
N VAL A 22 3.63 -8.01 -15.53
CA VAL A 22 4.55 -6.95 -15.94
C VAL A 22 5.07 -6.19 -14.72
N SER A 23 6.07 -5.35 -14.95
CA SER A 23 6.50 -4.32 -14.00
C SER A 23 6.00 -2.96 -14.47
N SER A 24 5.30 -2.22 -13.60
CA SER A 24 4.85 -0.86 -13.91
C SER A 24 5.89 0.19 -13.49
N ALA A 25 5.81 1.38 -14.08
CA ALA A 25 6.61 2.52 -13.66
C ALA A 25 6.04 3.13 -12.37
N VAL A 26 6.92 3.61 -11.50
CA VAL A 26 6.52 4.35 -10.29
C VAL A 26 6.18 5.77 -10.69
N THR A 27 4.95 6.21 -10.41
CA THR A 27 4.62 7.62 -10.58
C THR A 27 5.05 8.39 -9.34
N ASN A 28 5.79 9.49 -9.52
CA ASN A 28 6.30 10.28 -8.40
C ASN A 28 5.17 10.80 -7.49
N LEU A 29 4.01 11.12 -8.07
CA LEU A 29 2.85 11.57 -7.31
C LEU A 29 2.32 10.50 -6.36
N ASP A 30 2.34 9.21 -6.73
CA ASP A 30 1.88 8.13 -5.84
C ASP A 30 2.75 7.99 -4.59
N VAL A 31 4.06 8.29 -4.70
CA VAL A 31 4.97 8.31 -3.55
C VAL A 31 4.56 9.40 -2.57
N HIS A 32 4.33 10.62 -3.05
CA HIS A 32 3.99 11.74 -2.19
C HIS A 32 2.57 11.68 -1.62
N ASP A 33 1.60 11.33 -2.46
CA ASP A 33 0.18 11.40 -2.13
C ASP A 33 -0.19 10.33 -1.10
N ILE A 34 0.13 9.07 -1.38
CA ILE A 34 -0.18 7.96 -0.47
C ILE A 34 0.63 8.06 0.81
N ALA A 35 1.87 8.58 0.77
CA ALA A 35 2.64 8.84 2.00
C ALA A 35 1.93 9.85 2.92
N ARG A 36 1.26 10.87 2.36
CA ARG A 36 0.50 11.83 3.17
C ARG A 36 -0.72 11.18 3.79
N THR A 37 -1.49 10.44 3.02
CA THR A 37 -2.61 9.64 3.55
C THR A 37 -2.11 8.71 4.66
N ALA A 38 -1.06 7.94 4.41
CA ALA A 38 -0.48 7.03 5.39
C ALA A 38 -0.10 7.76 6.68
N ARG A 39 0.59 8.90 6.56
CA ARG A 39 1.01 9.72 7.70
C ARG A 39 -0.17 10.27 8.50
N SER A 40 -1.26 10.64 7.84
CA SER A 40 -2.48 11.18 8.46
C SER A 40 -3.21 10.13 9.31
N TYR A 41 -3.22 8.88 8.88
CA TYR A 41 -3.92 7.78 9.58
C TYR A 41 -3.00 6.91 10.44
N GLY A 42 -1.81 7.42 10.82
CA GLY A 42 -0.91 6.70 11.73
C GLY A 42 -0.30 5.42 11.16
N ILE A 43 -0.29 5.24 9.83
CA ILE A 43 0.34 4.09 9.18
C ILE A 43 1.83 4.07 9.49
N ARG A 44 2.33 2.90 9.90
CA ARG A 44 3.71 2.69 10.37
C ARG A 44 4.73 2.77 9.24
N LYS A 45 4.41 2.16 8.10
CA LYS A 45 5.28 2.07 6.90
C LYS A 45 4.47 2.05 5.61
N TYR A 46 5.03 2.67 4.57
CA TYR A 46 4.53 2.65 3.21
C TYR A 46 5.61 2.10 2.29
N TYR A 47 5.43 0.88 1.83
CA TYR A 47 6.36 0.23 0.92
C TYR A 47 6.07 0.57 -0.54
N ILE A 48 7.09 1.00 -1.27
CA ILE A 48 7.07 1.02 -2.74
C ILE A 48 7.76 -0.25 -3.21
N VAL A 49 7.01 -1.14 -3.87
CA VAL A 49 7.53 -2.44 -4.32
C VAL A 49 7.76 -2.40 -5.83
N THR A 50 9.02 -2.41 -6.26
CA THR A 50 9.41 -2.40 -7.68
C THR A 50 10.71 -3.14 -7.91
N ASN A 51 10.71 -4.09 -8.85
CA ASN A 51 11.89 -4.85 -9.25
C ASN A 51 12.75 -4.15 -10.32
N LEU A 52 12.32 -2.98 -10.82
CA LEU A 52 13.03 -2.25 -11.87
C LEU A 52 14.10 -1.32 -11.26
N PRO A 53 15.40 -1.54 -11.49
CA PRO A 53 16.46 -0.71 -10.90
C PRO A 53 16.33 0.78 -11.24
N ALA A 54 15.95 1.11 -12.48
CA ALA A 54 15.73 2.50 -12.87
C ALA A 54 14.61 3.18 -12.06
N GLN A 55 13.54 2.45 -11.73
CA GLN A 55 12.45 2.99 -10.90
C GLN A 55 12.87 3.11 -9.43
N GLN A 56 13.69 2.17 -8.95
CA GLN A 56 14.30 2.25 -7.62
C GLN A 56 15.15 3.52 -7.46
N GLU A 57 15.97 3.86 -8.45
CA GLU A 57 16.79 5.08 -8.42
C GLU A 57 15.96 6.36 -8.44
N VAL A 58 14.84 6.38 -9.18
CA VAL A 58 13.90 7.51 -9.15
C VAL A 58 13.34 7.71 -7.75
N VAL A 59 12.88 6.65 -7.09
CA VAL A 59 12.33 6.74 -5.73
C VAL A 59 13.40 7.17 -4.73
N LYS A 60 14.61 6.58 -4.78
CA LYS A 60 15.72 6.97 -3.90
C LYS A 60 16.09 8.44 -4.07
N THR A 61 16.15 8.94 -5.31
CA THR A 61 16.44 10.36 -5.59
C THR A 61 15.41 11.27 -4.93
N VAL A 62 14.12 10.92 -5.03
CA VAL A 62 13.02 11.66 -4.39
C VAL A 62 13.17 11.65 -2.87
N LEU A 63 13.41 10.48 -2.27
CA LEU A 63 13.55 10.34 -0.82
C LEU A 63 14.78 11.11 -0.31
N ASN A 64 15.93 10.97 -0.96
CA ASN A 64 17.16 11.68 -0.58
C ASN A 64 16.94 13.19 -0.61
N TYR A 65 16.29 13.73 -1.65
CA TYR A 65 16.04 15.18 -1.73
C TYR A 65 15.14 15.69 -0.61
N TRP A 66 14.05 14.98 -0.31
CA TRP A 66 13.02 15.47 0.63
C TRP A 66 13.26 15.08 2.09
N VAL A 67 13.99 14.00 2.35
CA VAL A 67 14.21 13.48 3.71
C VAL A 67 15.59 13.85 4.24
N GLU A 68 16.61 13.78 3.39
CA GLU A 68 18.01 14.00 3.79
C GLU A 68 18.58 15.34 3.30
N GLY A 69 18.10 15.83 2.16
CA GLY A 69 18.63 16.99 1.44
C GLY A 69 17.84 18.28 1.63
N ALA A 70 18.06 19.22 0.70
CA ALA A 70 17.54 20.59 0.76
C ALA A 70 16.01 20.70 0.85
N GLY A 71 15.27 19.67 0.39
CA GLY A 71 13.81 19.64 0.49
C GLY A 71 13.29 19.63 1.93
N ARG A 72 14.13 19.19 2.89
CA ARG A 72 13.79 19.13 4.32
C ARG A 72 13.56 20.51 4.93
N GLU A 73 14.40 21.48 4.58
CA GLU A 73 14.29 22.86 5.06
C GLU A 73 13.14 23.60 4.36
N TYR A 74 12.82 23.18 3.13
CA TYR A 74 11.77 23.80 2.31
C TYR A 74 10.35 23.40 2.72
N ASN A 75 10.11 22.12 3.08
CA ASN A 75 8.77 21.67 3.46
C ASN A 75 8.79 20.48 4.44
N ILE A 76 8.82 20.80 5.73
CA ILE A 76 8.84 19.83 6.84
C ILE A 76 7.63 18.87 6.76
N SER A 77 6.43 19.36 6.42
CA SER A 77 5.24 18.50 6.33
C SER A 77 5.36 17.39 5.28
N ARG A 78 6.05 17.69 4.16
CA ARG A 78 6.33 16.69 3.11
C ARG A 78 7.39 15.70 3.57
N THR A 79 8.42 16.18 4.27
CA THR A 79 9.45 15.33 4.87
C THR A 79 8.87 14.33 5.87
N GLU A 80 8.00 14.79 6.78
CA GLU A 80 7.37 13.92 7.77
C GLU A 80 6.56 12.78 7.15
N ALA A 81 5.83 13.09 6.06
CA ALA A 81 5.12 12.05 5.32
C ALA A 81 6.07 11.07 4.63
N LEU A 82 7.18 11.53 4.05
CA LEU A 82 8.08 10.65 3.29
C LEU A 82 8.97 9.77 4.18
N LYS A 83 9.16 10.11 5.47
CA LYS A 83 9.93 9.28 6.42
C LYS A 83 9.39 7.86 6.59
N LEU A 84 8.10 7.63 6.31
CA LEU A 84 7.49 6.31 6.41
C LEU A 84 7.64 5.48 5.13
N VAL A 85 8.15 6.07 4.04
CA VAL A 85 8.33 5.40 2.75
C VAL A 85 9.57 4.50 2.79
N GLU A 86 9.42 3.26 2.35
CA GLU A 86 10.52 2.31 2.24
C GLU A 86 10.47 1.59 0.89
N LEU A 87 11.61 1.47 0.23
CA LEU A 87 11.71 0.82 -1.08
C LEU A 87 12.06 -0.65 -0.92
N LYS A 88 11.33 -1.54 -1.59
CA LYS A 88 11.62 -2.98 -1.64
C LYS A 88 11.56 -3.51 -3.09
N PRO A 89 12.43 -4.46 -3.49
CA PRO A 89 12.35 -5.06 -4.81
C PRO A 89 11.10 -5.93 -5.02
N TYR A 90 10.77 -6.77 -4.04
CA TYR A 90 9.68 -7.74 -4.12
C TYR A 90 8.80 -7.74 -2.87
N ILE A 91 7.63 -8.39 -2.95
CA ILE A 91 6.70 -8.47 -1.83
C ILE A 91 7.29 -9.29 -0.68
N GLU A 92 8.08 -10.32 -1.01
CA GLU A 92 8.80 -11.17 -0.05
C GLU A 92 9.74 -10.33 0.82
N ASP A 93 10.45 -9.37 0.23
CA ASP A 93 11.33 -8.46 0.98
C ASP A 93 10.55 -7.54 1.93
N VAL A 94 9.28 -7.23 1.61
CA VAL A 94 8.38 -6.51 2.53
C VAL A 94 7.99 -7.41 3.69
N LEU A 95 7.61 -8.66 3.42
CA LEU A 95 7.23 -9.62 4.47
C LEU A 95 8.39 -9.89 5.43
N ASP A 96 9.59 -10.07 4.89
CA ASP A 96 10.81 -10.26 5.67
C ASP A 96 11.13 -9.03 6.51
N ALA A 97 11.02 -7.82 5.95
CA ALA A 97 11.23 -6.59 6.70
C ALA A 97 10.23 -6.43 7.86
N ILE A 98 8.96 -6.79 7.65
CA ILE A 98 7.94 -6.75 8.72
C ILE A 98 8.26 -7.78 9.80
N LYS A 99 8.65 -9.00 9.41
CA LYS A 99 9.02 -10.05 10.36
C LYS A 99 10.26 -9.69 11.17
N GLN A 100 11.25 -9.06 10.56
CA GLN A 100 12.45 -8.56 11.26
C GLN A 100 12.13 -7.44 12.24
N ASP A 101 11.24 -6.51 11.87
CA ASP A 101 10.87 -5.36 12.69
C ASP A 101 9.93 -5.73 13.86
N THR A 102 9.10 -6.76 13.70
CA THR A 102 8.00 -7.06 14.64
C THR A 102 8.10 -8.45 15.29
N GLY A 103 8.94 -9.34 14.78
CA GLY A 103 9.00 -10.75 15.15
C GLY A 103 7.79 -11.57 14.69
N LYS A 104 6.84 -10.99 13.94
CA LYS A 104 5.58 -11.63 13.54
C LYS A 104 5.35 -11.52 12.03
N GLU A 105 4.68 -12.51 11.46
CA GLU A 105 4.23 -12.43 10.06
C GLU A 105 2.95 -11.60 9.94
N PRO A 106 2.86 -10.70 8.94
CA PRO A 106 1.69 -9.84 8.80
C PRO A 106 0.44 -10.60 8.34
N LEU A 107 -0.74 -10.07 8.68
CA LEU A 107 -1.99 -10.36 7.97
C LEU A 107 -2.04 -9.54 6.69
N LEU A 108 -2.23 -10.20 5.55
CA LEU A 108 -2.24 -9.56 4.24
C LEU A 108 -3.68 -9.29 3.78
N PHE A 109 -3.94 -8.05 3.37
CA PHE A 109 -5.22 -7.59 2.83
C PHE A 109 -5.06 -7.23 1.36
N PHE A 110 -5.81 -7.92 0.51
CA PHE A 110 -5.89 -7.66 -0.92
C PHE A 110 -6.94 -6.59 -1.24
N THR A 111 -6.65 -5.72 -2.20
CA THR A 111 -7.61 -4.71 -2.69
C THR A 111 -7.82 -4.86 -4.20
N SER A 112 -9.06 -4.60 -4.66
CA SER A 112 -9.38 -4.58 -6.09
C SER A 112 -10.67 -3.82 -6.36
N ALA A 113 -10.78 -3.22 -7.55
CA ALA A 113 -12.05 -2.73 -8.08
C ALA A 113 -12.96 -3.89 -8.54
N LYS A 114 -12.40 -5.06 -8.83
CA LYS A 114 -13.17 -6.25 -9.24
C LYS A 114 -13.61 -7.04 -8.02
N LYS A 115 -14.90 -7.35 -7.92
CA LYS A 115 -15.41 -8.25 -6.87
C LYS A 115 -14.77 -9.63 -7.01
N ARG A 116 -14.36 -10.20 -5.88
CA ARG A 116 -13.83 -11.56 -5.79
C ARG A 116 -14.70 -12.39 -4.84
N PRO A 117 -14.73 -13.73 -5.00
CA PRO A 117 -15.36 -14.61 -4.02
C PRO A 117 -14.75 -14.38 -2.63
N ASN A 118 -15.56 -14.56 -1.59
CA ASN A 118 -15.13 -14.46 -0.19
C ASN A 118 -14.53 -13.11 0.21
N SER A 119 -14.84 -12.03 -0.52
CA SER A 119 -14.48 -10.67 -0.07
C SER A 119 -15.19 -10.33 1.24
N ILE A 120 -14.46 -9.78 2.19
CA ILE A 120 -14.99 -9.24 3.44
C ILE A 120 -15.37 -7.76 3.26
N SER A 121 -16.35 -7.32 4.03
CA SER A 121 -16.73 -5.91 4.10
C SER A 121 -15.65 -5.07 4.80
N TYR A 122 -15.68 -3.76 4.58
CA TYR A 122 -14.78 -2.84 5.29
C TYR A 122 -15.00 -2.87 6.82
N LYS A 123 -16.24 -3.09 7.27
CA LYS A 123 -16.57 -3.21 8.69
C LYS A 123 -15.87 -4.44 9.30
N GLU A 124 -15.98 -5.60 8.66
CA GLU A 124 -15.29 -6.82 9.10
C GLU A 124 -13.77 -6.65 9.07
N GLY A 125 -13.23 -6.03 8.02
CA GLY A 125 -11.81 -5.72 7.92
C GLY A 125 -11.31 -4.84 9.07
N ALA A 126 -12.05 -3.77 9.38
CA ALA A 126 -11.73 -2.87 10.48
C ALA A 126 -11.83 -3.59 11.85
N GLU A 127 -12.78 -4.50 12.04
CA GLU A 127 -12.87 -5.31 13.25
C GLU A 127 -11.69 -6.29 13.40
N ILE A 128 -11.25 -6.91 12.30
CA ILE A 128 -10.06 -7.78 12.29
C ILE A 128 -8.81 -6.98 12.69
N ILE A 129 -8.63 -5.79 12.09
CA ILE A 129 -7.49 -4.92 12.39
C ILE A 129 -7.46 -4.49 13.86
N ARG A 130 -8.62 -4.20 14.47
CA ARG A 130 -8.69 -3.81 15.89
C ARG A 130 -8.38 -4.96 16.86
N LYS A 131 -8.70 -6.20 16.48
CA LYS A 131 -8.59 -7.38 17.36
C LYS A 131 -7.26 -8.13 17.21
N THR A 132 -6.57 -7.97 16.08
CA THR A 132 -5.32 -8.70 15.80
C THR A 132 -4.13 -8.15 16.58
N GLU A 133 -3.24 -9.04 16.99
CA GLU A 133 -1.90 -8.69 17.49
C GLU A 133 -0.79 -8.87 16.45
N ARG A 134 -1.14 -9.35 15.24
CA ARG A 134 -0.22 -9.45 14.10
C ARG A 134 -0.19 -8.10 13.37
N PRO A 135 0.96 -7.70 12.81
CA PRO A 135 1.02 -6.57 11.89
C PRO A 135 0.06 -6.77 10.73
N VAL A 136 -0.44 -5.68 10.15
CA VAL A 136 -1.34 -5.70 9.00
C VAL A 136 -0.63 -5.08 7.81
N LEU A 137 -0.69 -5.73 6.65
CA LEU A 137 -0.19 -5.21 5.39
C LEU A 137 -1.32 -5.13 4.37
N ILE A 138 -1.66 -3.91 3.94
CA ILE A 138 -2.67 -3.66 2.90
C ILE A 138 -1.96 -3.46 1.56
N LEU A 139 -2.34 -4.26 0.56
CA LEU A 139 -1.73 -4.24 -0.77
C LEU A 139 -2.57 -3.42 -1.74
N PHE A 140 -1.91 -2.50 -2.45
CA PHE A 140 -2.50 -1.68 -3.51
C PHE A 140 -1.80 -1.98 -4.83
N GLY A 141 -2.58 -2.31 -5.86
CA GLY A 141 -2.07 -2.59 -7.19
C GLY A 141 -1.94 -1.35 -8.06
N THR A 142 -0.97 -1.36 -8.96
CA THR A 142 -0.87 -0.41 -10.09
C THR A 142 -1.30 -1.08 -11.39
N SER A 143 -1.18 -0.38 -12.53
CA SER A 143 -1.43 -0.95 -13.86
C SER A 143 -2.88 -1.50 -13.99
N TRP A 144 -3.08 -2.72 -14.51
CA TRP A 144 -4.39 -3.39 -14.57
C TRP A 144 -4.74 -4.18 -13.30
N GLY A 145 -4.05 -3.92 -12.19
CA GLY A 145 -4.28 -4.54 -10.89
C GLY A 145 -3.30 -5.65 -10.54
N MET A 146 -3.46 -6.21 -9.33
CA MET A 146 -2.62 -7.30 -8.83
C MET A 146 -3.06 -8.67 -9.39
N PRO A 147 -2.11 -9.57 -9.66
CA PRO A 147 -2.40 -10.86 -10.29
C PRO A 147 -2.94 -11.88 -9.27
N GLN A 148 -3.34 -13.06 -9.73
CA GLN A 148 -3.99 -14.07 -8.88
C GLN A 148 -3.05 -14.61 -7.79
N GLU A 149 -1.75 -14.72 -8.09
CA GLU A 149 -0.72 -15.20 -7.19
C GLU A 149 -0.65 -14.36 -5.90
N LEU A 150 -0.86 -13.04 -6.00
CA LEU A 150 -0.92 -12.17 -4.82
C LEU A 150 -2.22 -12.35 -4.02
N VAL A 151 -3.33 -12.69 -4.67
CA VAL A 151 -4.59 -12.99 -3.98
C VAL A 151 -4.44 -14.25 -3.14
N ASP A 152 -3.78 -15.27 -3.68
CA ASP A 152 -3.61 -16.57 -3.04
C ASP A 152 -2.70 -16.49 -1.80
N MET A 153 -1.84 -15.48 -1.73
CA MET A 153 -1.01 -15.16 -0.55
C MET A 153 -1.78 -14.36 0.52
N CYS A 154 -2.88 -13.71 0.16
CA CYS A 154 -3.61 -12.82 1.06
C CYS A 154 -4.52 -13.61 2.01
N HIS A 155 -4.59 -13.14 3.26
CA HIS A 155 -5.47 -13.71 4.27
C HIS A 155 -6.90 -13.21 4.08
N TYR A 156 -7.05 -11.96 3.62
CA TYR A 156 -8.33 -11.31 3.42
C TYR A 156 -8.36 -10.58 2.08
N VAL A 157 -9.52 -10.55 1.46
CA VAL A 157 -9.80 -9.74 0.27
C VAL A 157 -10.87 -8.72 0.66
N LEU A 158 -10.59 -7.43 0.53
CA LEU A 158 -11.58 -6.39 0.78
C LEU A 158 -12.57 -6.29 -0.40
N GLU A 159 -13.84 -6.03 -0.09
CA GLU A 159 -14.82 -5.73 -1.13
C GLU A 159 -14.44 -4.45 -1.91
N PRO A 160 -14.81 -4.35 -3.20
CA PRO A 160 -14.49 -3.16 -3.99
C PRO A 160 -15.10 -1.89 -3.39
N VAL A 161 -14.33 -0.81 -3.44
CA VAL A 161 -14.91 0.53 -3.25
C VAL A 161 -16.00 0.70 -4.31
N ARG A 162 -17.22 1.05 -3.87
CA ARG A 162 -18.37 1.30 -4.75
C ARG A 162 -18.73 0.11 -5.66
N GLU A 163 -18.69 -1.13 -5.16
CA GLU A 163 -19.05 -2.35 -5.90
C GLU A 163 -20.38 -2.27 -6.68
N LYS A 164 -21.40 -1.61 -6.13
CA LYS A 164 -22.74 -1.48 -6.76
C LYS A 164 -22.82 -0.35 -7.80
N SER A 165 -21.74 0.37 -8.06
CA SER A 165 -21.72 1.45 -9.05
C SER A 165 -21.47 0.91 -10.45
N ASP A 166 -21.94 1.63 -11.45
CA ASP A 166 -21.60 1.44 -12.87
C ASP A 166 -20.13 1.76 -13.19
N TYR A 167 -19.45 2.57 -12.37
CA TYR A 167 -18.03 2.87 -12.47
C TYR A 167 -17.33 2.90 -11.10
N ASN A 168 -16.26 2.11 -10.95
CA ASN A 168 -15.43 2.10 -9.74
C ASN A 168 -13.92 1.96 -10.00
N HIS A 169 -13.46 2.25 -11.22
CA HIS A 169 -12.04 2.24 -11.59
C HIS A 169 -11.34 3.51 -11.09
N LEU A 170 -11.14 3.59 -9.78
CA LEU A 170 -10.44 4.68 -9.11
C LEU A 170 -8.95 4.67 -9.40
N SER A 171 -8.31 5.84 -9.30
CA SER A 171 -6.84 5.90 -9.19
C SER A 171 -6.40 5.21 -7.89
N VAL A 172 -5.20 4.67 -7.88
CA VAL A 172 -4.67 3.99 -6.68
C VAL A 172 -4.57 4.93 -5.48
N ARG A 173 -4.30 6.23 -5.71
CA ARG A 173 -4.30 7.28 -4.68
C ARG A 173 -5.68 7.43 -4.02
N ALA A 174 -6.73 7.57 -4.83
CA ALA A 174 -8.10 7.69 -4.35
C ALA A 174 -8.58 6.40 -3.65
N ALA A 175 -8.23 5.24 -4.23
CA ALA A 175 -8.54 3.96 -3.61
C ALA A 175 -7.84 3.81 -2.25
N ALA A 176 -6.55 4.13 -2.16
CA ALA A 176 -5.80 4.10 -0.90
C ALA A 176 -6.42 5.01 0.16
N ALA A 177 -6.73 6.27 -0.18
CA ALA A 177 -7.39 7.20 0.74
C ALA A 177 -8.71 6.66 1.29
N ILE A 178 -9.61 6.18 0.42
CA ILE A 178 -10.93 5.68 0.84
C ILE A 178 -10.80 4.37 1.64
N ILE A 179 -9.92 3.46 1.21
CA ILE A 179 -9.76 2.16 1.88
C ILE A 179 -9.16 2.35 3.27
N ILE A 180 -8.12 3.20 3.41
CA ILE A 180 -7.51 3.52 4.69
C ILE A 180 -8.54 4.18 5.61
N ASP A 181 -9.29 5.17 5.12
CA ASP A 181 -10.35 5.84 5.89
C ASP A 181 -11.42 4.86 6.38
N ARG A 182 -11.89 3.94 5.53
CA ARG A 182 -12.89 2.94 5.92
C ARG A 182 -12.41 1.92 6.93
N LEU A 183 -11.10 1.66 7.00
CA LEU A 183 -10.50 0.68 7.92
C LEU A 183 -10.09 1.30 9.25
N ILE A 184 -9.63 2.54 9.23
CA ILE A 184 -9.04 3.25 10.38
C ILE A 184 -9.99 4.32 10.93
N GLY A 185 -10.55 5.16 10.06
CA GLY A 185 -11.39 6.30 10.44
C GLY A 185 -10.65 7.29 11.35
N GLU A 186 -11.36 7.83 12.34
CA GLU A 186 -10.83 8.78 13.32
C GLU A 186 -10.11 8.11 14.50
N GLU A 187 -9.93 6.79 14.48
CA GLU A 187 -9.27 6.03 15.56
C GLU A 187 -7.75 6.02 15.42
N VAL A 188 -7.14 7.19 15.24
CA VAL A 188 -5.69 7.36 15.01
C VAL A 188 -4.91 7.50 16.31
#